data_AF-A0A9P4PT21-F1
#
_entry.id   AF-A0A9P4PT21-F1
#
_cell.length_a   1.000
_cell.length_b   1.000
_cell.length_c   1.000
_cell.angle_alpha   90.00
_cell.angle_beta   90.00
_cell.angle_gamma   90.00
#
_symmetry.space_group_name_H-M   'P 1'
#
loop_
_entity.id
_entity.type
_entity.pdbx_description
1 polymer ?
#
loop_
_entity_poly.entity_id
_entity_poly.type
_entity_poly.pdbx_seq_one_letter_code
_entity_poly.pdbx_strand_id
1 'polypeptide(L)'
;FGTGLHYTNFSSSIRSNTASSYAIADLMTTCKNSNAKYLDLCSFGSPVQVEVTNTGKTTSDYVTLAYVTGTFGPAPHPKKALVSYQRLFAISGGSSDTAILNLTLGSLARVDEKGNKVLYPGEYTLLIDNKPLAMVNFTLTGDQVMLENWPQPPANRTGKGLSGFEGYFVGGYGSDQKPISMGY
;
A
#
# COMPACT_ATOMS: atom_id res chain seq x y z
N PHE A 1 -9.97 8.98 5.46
CA PHE A 1 -8.82 8.78 6.36
C PHE A 1 -7.71 9.73 5.96
N GLY A 2 -6.98 10.31 6.92
CA GLY A 2 -5.83 11.18 6.66
C GLY A 2 -6.16 12.65 6.40
N THR A 3 -7.38 13.11 6.70
CA THR A 3 -7.71 14.54 6.59
C THR A 3 -7.22 15.27 7.84
N GLY A 4 -6.50 16.38 7.64
CA GLY A 4 -6.04 17.28 8.68
C GLY A 4 -6.00 18.71 8.16
N LEU A 5 -6.16 19.69 9.06
CA LEU A 5 -6.03 21.11 8.74
C LEU A 5 -4.78 21.67 9.42
N HIS A 6 -4.22 22.71 8.81
CA HIS A 6 -3.08 23.45 9.32
C HIS A 6 -3.46 24.93 9.47
N TYR A 7 -2.78 25.64 10.37
CA TYR A 7 -2.91 27.12 10.49
C TYR A 7 -2.07 27.87 9.44
N THR A 8 -1.65 27.16 8.39
CA THR A 8 -0.91 27.67 7.24
C THR A 8 -1.27 26.83 6.00
N ASN A 9 -0.76 27.23 4.84
CA ASN A 9 -0.95 26.50 3.58
C ASN A 9 0.36 25.82 3.16
N PHE A 10 0.23 24.68 2.48
CA PHE A 10 1.34 23.91 1.96
C PHE A 10 1.18 23.60 0.48
N SER A 11 2.29 23.55 -0.24
CA SER A 11 2.40 22.96 -1.58
C SER A 11 3.46 21.86 -1.55
N SER A 12 3.34 20.86 -2.43
CA SER A 12 4.30 19.75 -2.48
C SER A 12 4.76 19.48 -3.90
N SER A 13 6.00 19.01 -4.05
CA SER A 13 6.53 18.52 -5.32
C SER A 13 7.38 17.26 -5.12
N ILE A 14 7.32 16.33 -6.07
CA ILE A 14 8.14 15.11 -6.05
C ILE A 14 9.48 15.44 -6.72
N ARG A 15 10.58 15.34 -5.97
CA ARG A 15 11.95 15.67 -6.42
C ARG A 15 12.73 14.45 -6.89
N SER A 16 12.29 13.25 -6.53
CA SER A 16 12.96 12.01 -6.93
C SER A 16 12.80 11.73 -8.42
N ASN A 17 13.89 11.33 -9.07
CA ASN A 17 13.87 10.76 -10.42
C ASN A 17 13.20 9.38 -10.39
N THR A 18 11.89 9.39 -10.43
CA THR A 18 11.08 8.17 -10.59
C THR A 18 11.06 7.82 -12.08
N ALA A 19 11.39 6.57 -12.40
CA ALA A 19 11.28 6.08 -13.76
C ALA A 19 9.80 5.94 -14.12
N SER A 20 9.46 6.13 -15.39
CA SER A 20 8.10 5.90 -15.87
C SER A 20 7.73 4.42 -15.94
N SER A 21 8.72 3.52 -15.91
CA SER A 21 8.52 2.08 -16.00
C SER A 21 9.59 1.31 -15.24
N TYR A 22 9.17 0.19 -14.63
CA TYR A 22 10.02 -0.75 -13.91
C TYR A 22 9.67 -2.18 -14.32
N ALA A 23 10.67 -2.99 -14.66
CA ALA A 23 10.46 -4.41 -14.89
C ALA A 23 10.44 -5.16 -13.56
N ILE A 24 9.41 -5.97 -13.32
CA ILE A 24 9.28 -6.75 -12.07
C ILE A 24 10.49 -7.70 -11.90
N ALA A 25 11.01 -8.27 -12.99
CA ALA A 25 12.19 -9.13 -12.96
C ALA A 25 13.44 -8.41 -12.40
N ASP A 26 13.63 -7.13 -12.73
CA ASP A 26 14.75 -6.32 -12.24
C ASP A 26 14.58 -6.02 -10.76
N LEU A 27 13.37 -5.62 -10.34
CA LEU A 27 13.04 -5.41 -8.93
C LEU A 27 13.31 -6.67 -8.10
N MET A 28 12.95 -7.85 -8.61
CA MET A 28 13.22 -9.12 -7.96
C MET A 28 14.70 -9.47 -7.92
N THR A 29 15.47 -9.10 -8.94
CA THR A 29 16.92 -9.31 -8.98
C THR A 29 17.61 -8.44 -7.93
N THR A 30 17.27 -7.14 -7.87
CA THR A 30 17.75 -6.22 -6.83
C THR A 30 17.36 -6.72 -5.43
N CYS A 31 16.11 -7.18 -5.26
CA CYS A 31 15.63 -7.71 -3.99
C CYS A 31 16.45 -8.93 -3.52
N LYS A 32 16.68 -9.91 -4.41
CA LYS A 32 17.50 -11.10 -4.10
C LYS A 32 18.94 -10.72 -3.72
N ASN A 33 19.52 -9.73 -4.40
CA ASN A 33 20.87 -9.24 -4.11
C ASN A 33 20.98 -8.49 -2.78
N SER A 34 19.86 -8.03 -2.20
CA SER A 34 19.85 -7.31 -0.93
C SER A 34 19.92 -8.22 0.31
N ASN A 35 19.95 -9.56 0.13
CA ASN A 35 19.88 -10.56 1.19
C ASN A 35 18.65 -10.41 2.12
N ALA A 36 17.58 -9.77 1.63
CA ALA A 36 16.34 -9.64 2.38
C ALA A 36 15.71 -11.01 2.62
N LYS A 37 15.40 -11.31 3.88
CA LYS A 37 14.74 -12.57 4.27
C LYS A 37 13.32 -12.68 3.70
N TYR A 38 12.61 -11.56 3.61
CA TYR A 38 11.22 -11.49 3.16
C TYR A 38 11.13 -10.54 1.97
N LEU A 39 10.57 -11.04 0.86
CA LEU A 39 10.55 -10.33 -0.42
C LEU A 39 9.69 -9.06 -0.38
N ASP A 40 8.68 -9.02 0.47
CA ASP A 40 7.77 -7.89 0.60
C ASP A 40 8.39 -6.70 1.36
N LEU A 41 9.47 -6.93 2.10
CA LEU A 41 10.26 -5.89 2.76
C LEU A 41 11.37 -5.31 1.87
N CYS A 42 11.62 -5.91 0.71
CA CYS A 42 12.59 -5.38 -0.25
C CYS A 42 12.21 -3.96 -0.68
N SER A 43 13.20 -3.08 -0.75
CA SER A 43 12.98 -1.72 -1.25
C SER A 43 12.51 -1.78 -2.70
N PHE A 44 11.51 -0.96 -3.04
CA PHE A 44 11.11 -0.73 -4.43
C PHE A 44 12.18 0.03 -5.23
N GLY A 45 13.07 0.76 -4.54
CA GLY A 45 14.14 1.50 -5.17
C GLY A 45 14.69 2.57 -4.24
N SER A 46 15.16 3.68 -4.82
CA SER A 46 15.50 4.86 -4.04
C SER A 46 14.25 5.45 -3.37
N PRO A 47 14.38 6.03 -2.17
CA PRO A 47 13.26 6.67 -1.50
C PRO A 47 12.65 7.80 -2.36
N VAL A 48 11.33 7.92 -2.32
CA VAL A 48 10.63 9.03 -2.98
C VAL A 48 10.82 10.28 -2.14
N GLN A 49 11.44 11.31 -2.73
CA GLN A 49 11.69 12.58 -2.07
C GLN A 49 10.58 13.55 -2.41
N VAL A 50 9.88 14.04 -1.39
CA VAL A 50 8.77 14.99 -1.54
C VAL A 50 9.15 16.27 -0.82
N GLU A 51 9.41 17.32 -1.59
CA GLU A 51 9.61 18.65 -1.06
C GLU A 51 8.25 19.25 -0.71
N VAL A 52 8.11 19.72 0.53
CA VAL A 52 6.92 20.37 1.06
C VAL A 52 7.29 21.80 1.42
N THR A 53 6.61 22.77 0.81
CA THR A 53 6.83 24.20 1.04
C THR A 53 5.65 24.78 1.82
N ASN A 54 5.95 25.45 2.93
CA ASN A 54 4.97 26.25 3.65
C ASN A 54 4.80 27.58 2.92
N THR A 55 3.66 27.76 2.24
CA THR A 55 3.36 28.96 1.44
C THR A 55 2.67 30.06 2.26
N GLY A 56 2.39 29.80 3.54
CA GLY A 56 1.85 30.81 4.45
C GLY A 56 2.93 31.41 5.37
N LYS A 57 2.49 32.01 6.48
CA LYS A 57 3.35 32.76 7.42
C LYS A 57 3.55 32.05 8.76
N THR A 58 2.66 31.14 9.13
CA THR A 58 2.70 30.44 10.42
C THR A 58 3.56 29.20 10.30
N THR A 59 4.58 29.06 11.15
CA THR A 59 5.36 27.83 11.27
C THR A 59 4.46 26.66 11.67
N SER A 60 4.58 25.52 11.00
CA SER A 60 3.73 24.36 11.27
C SER A 60 4.42 23.05 10.88
N ASP A 61 4.05 21.97 11.57
CA ASP A 61 4.38 20.61 11.14
C ASP A 61 3.51 20.21 9.94
N TYR A 62 4.00 19.26 9.16
CA TYR A 62 3.25 18.68 8.05
C TYR A 62 3.40 17.16 8.02
N VAL A 63 2.30 16.44 7.75
CA VAL A 63 2.32 14.98 7.63
C VAL A 63 2.16 14.62 6.16
N THR A 64 3.25 14.22 5.51
CA THR A 64 3.26 13.78 4.13
C THR A 64 2.73 12.34 4.07
N LEU A 65 1.54 12.16 3.49
CA LEU A 65 0.91 10.84 3.28
C LEU A 65 1.10 10.40 1.83
N ALA A 66 1.62 9.20 1.61
CA ALA A 66 1.81 8.63 0.28
C ALA A 66 0.76 7.54 0.02
N TYR A 67 -0.04 7.71 -1.01
CA TYR A 67 -1.05 6.73 -1.42
C TYR A 67 -0.73 6.16 -2.79
N VAL A 68 -1.02 4.87 -2.99
CA VAL A 68 -0.99 4.25 -4.32
C VAL A 68 -2.41 3.95 -4.78
N THR A 69 -2.67 4.20 -6.06
CA THR A 69 -3.90 3.82 -6.78
C THR A 69 -3.56 3.34 -8.18
N GLY A 70 -4.49 2.68 -8.87
CA GLY A 70 -4.28 2.19 -10.22
C GLY A 70 -5.11 0.96 -10.56
N THR A 71 -4.88 0.43 -11.77
CA THR A 71 -5.56 -0.74 -12.32
C THR A 71 -4.59 -1.90 -12.46
N PHE A 72 -4.11 -2.40 -11.32
CA PHE A 72 -3.21 -3.55 -11.22
C PHE A 72 -3.84 -4.64 -10.35
N GLY A 73 -3.56 -5.91 -10.68
CA GLY A 73 -4.14 -7.07 -10.02
C GLY A 73 -5.66 -7.24 -10.23
N PRO A 74 -6.31 -8.19 -9.52
CA PRO A 74 -7.71 -8.55 -9.77
C PRO A 74 -8.72 -7.46 -9.37
N ALA A 75 -9.83 -7.36 -10.09
CA ALA A 75 -10.95 -6.51 -9.68
C ALA A 75 -11.67 -7.10 -8.44
N PRO A 76 -12.33 -6.27 -7.60
CA PRO A 76 -12.42 -4.82 -7.69
C PRO A 76 -11.10 -4.13 -7.27
N HIS A 77 -10.82 -2.95 -7.84
CA HIS A 77 -9.65 -2.16 -7.50
C HIS A 77 -9.92 -1.23 -6.30
N PRO A 78 -8.98 -1.10 -5.35
CA PRO A 78 -9.12 -0.15 -4.25
C PRO A 78 -9.09 1.28 -4.79
N LYS A 79 -9.83 2.19 -4.13
CA LYS A 79 -9.77 3.63 -4.47
C LYS A 79 -8.34 4.18 -4.36
N LYS A 80 -7.65 3.82 -3.28
CA LYS A 80 -6.23 4.04 -3.00
C LYS A 80 -5.83 3.34 -1.70
N ALA A 81 -4.54 3.08 -1.48
CA ALA A 81 -3.98 2.51 -0.25
C ALA A 81 -2.82 3.38 0.26
N LEU A 82 -2.70 3.57 1.58
CA LEU A 82 -1.56 4.28 2.17
C LEU A 82 -0.33 3.36 2.15
N VAL A 83 0.78 3.83 1.59
CA VAL A 83 1.98 3.02 1.39
C VAL A 83 3.21 3.53 2.15
N SER A 84 3.21 4.81 2.54
CA SER A 84 4.29 5.42 3.31
C SER A 84 3.80 6.74 3.92
N TYR A 85 4.44 7.19 4.99
CA TYR A 85 4.21 8.53 5.53
C TYR A 85 5.42 9.04 6.31
N GLN A 86 5.52 10.36 6.43
CA GLN A 86 6.49 11.01 7.31
C GLN A 86 5.91 12.32 7.85
N ARG A 87 6.20 12.62 9.12
CA ARG A 87 5.96 13.94 9.71
C ARG A 87 7.23 14.79 9.59
N LEU A 88 7.07 15.95 8.97
CA LEU A 88 8.04 17.04 8.95
C LEU A 88 7.70 18.01 10.06
N PHE A 89 8.72 18.60 10.68
CA PHE A 89 8.56 19.39 11.90
C PHE A 89 8.93 20.86 11.64
N ALA A 90 8.12 21.77 12.20
CA ALA A 90 8.41 23.19 12.27
C ALA A 90 8.85 23.84 10.95
N ILE A 91 8.14 23.57 9.85
CA ILE A 91 8.40 24.22 8.57
C ILE A 91 7.98 25.69 8.68
N SER A 92 8.96 26.59 8.73
CA SER A 92 8.74 28.04 8.79
C SER A 92 8.03 28.57 7.54
N GLY A 93 7.29 29.67 7.69
CA GLY A 93 6.62 30.32 6.56
C GLY A 93 7.62 30.74 5.47
N GLY A 94 7.32 30.37 4.21
CA GLY A 94 8.19 30.59 3.06
C GLY A 94 9.36 29.60 2.93
N SER A 95 9.50 28.65 3.86
CA SER A 95 10.55 27.60 3.81
C SER A 95 10.00 26.27 3.29
N SER A 96 10.93 25.39 2.89
CA SER A 96 10.65 24.02 2.49
C SER A 96 11.37 23.03 3.39
N ASP A 97 10.80 21.83 3.52
CA ASP A 97 11.46 20.65 4.06
C ASP A 97 11.13 19.43 3.19
N THR A 98 11.93 18.36 3.25
CA THR A 98 11.81 17.20 2.37
C THR A 98 11.47 15.93 3.13
N ALA A 99 10.34 15.32 2.78
CA ALA A 99 9.98 13.98 3.23
C ALA A 99 10.66 12.91 2.38
N ILE A 100 11.17 11.88 3.03
CA ILE A 100 11.84 10.70 2.48
C ILE A 100 10.91 9.50 2.68
N LEU A 101 10.17 9.15 1.63
CA LEU A 101 9.16 8.10 1.65
C LEU A 101 9.75 6.81 1.11
N ASN A 102 9.98 5.85 2.01
CA ASN A 102 10.44 4.52 1.63
C ASN A 102 9.24 3.68 1.16
N LEU A 103 9.36 3.11 -0.04
CA LEU A 103 8.40 2.16 -0.61
C LEU A 103 9.04 0.77 -0.65
N THR A 104 8.25 -0.26 -0.38
CA THR A 104 8.69 -1.65 -0.49
C THR A 104 7.91 -2.37 -1.58
N LEU A 105 8.39 -3.53 -2.03
CA LEU A 105 7.61 -4.36 -2.95
C LEU A 105 6.25 -4.74 -2.34
N GLY A 106 6.22 -4.98 -1.02
CA GLY A 106 5.00 -5.26 -0.28
C GLY A 106 4.02 -4.10 -0.22
N SER A 107 4.49 -2.84 -0.27
CA SER A 107 3.60 -1.68 -0.29
C SER A 107 2.93 -1.46 -1.65
N LEU A 108 3.46 -2.08 -2.72
CA LEU A 108 2.88 -2.08 -4.08
C LEU A 108 2.10 -3.36 -4.41
N ALA A 109 2.23 -4.39 -3.58
CA ALA A 109 1.59 -5.68 -3.79
C ALA A 109 0.08 -5.64 -3.46
N ARG A 110 -0.66 -6.56 -4.07
CA ARG A 110 -2.05 -6.86 -3.73
C ARG A 110 -2.19 -8.28 -3.23
N VAL A 111 -3.35 -8.58 -2.67
CA VAL A 111 -3.70 -9.91 -2.18
C VAL A 111 -4.61 -10.59 -3.19
N ASP A 112 -4.29 -11.83 -3.57
CA ASP A 112 -5.13 -12.65 -4.45
C ASP A 112 -6.26 -13.37 -3.68
N GLU A 113 -7.12 -14.10 -4.40
CA GLU A 113 -8.26 -14.82 -3.80
C GLU A 113 -7.84 -15.92 -2.80
N LYS A 114 -6.60 -16.39 -2.89
CA LYS A 114 -6.05 -17.40 -1.98
C LYS A 114 -5.33 -16.77 -0.79
N GLY A 115 -5.27 -15.44 -0.71
CA GLY A 115 -4.58 -14.70 0.34
C GLY A 115 -3.11 -14.43 0.05
N ASN A 116 -2.57 -14.84 -1.11
CA ASN A 116 -1.17 -14.63 -1.44
C ASN A 116 -0.88 -13.15 -1.69
N LYS A 117 0.28 -12.67 -1.24
CA LYS A 117 0.76 -11.32 -1.54
C LYS A 117 1.49 -11.36 -2.88
N VAL A 118 0.99 -10.64 -3.87
CA VAL A 118 1.44 -10.69 -5.26
C VAL A 118 1.72 -9.28 -5.76
N LEU A 119 2.90 -9.09 -6.35
CA LEU A 119 3.26 -7.90 -7.10
C LEU A 119 2.77 -8.08 -8.54
N TYR A 120 1.89 -7.20 -9.00
CA TYR A 120 1.27 -7.30 -10.32
C TYR A 120 1.89 -6.30 -11.30
N PRO A 121 1.95 -6.63 -12.60
CA PRO A 121 2.16 -5.61 -13.63
C PRO A 121 0.92 -4.72 -13.75
N GLY A 122 1.12 -3.51 -14.28
CA GLY A 122 0.05 -2.56 -14.55
C GLY A 122 0.45 -1.11 -14.28
N GLU A 123 -0.56 -0.24 -14.35
CA GLU A 123 -0.42 1.21 -14.15
C GLU A 123 -0.60 1.56 -12.68
N TYR A 124 0.39 2.24 -12.11
CA TYR A 124 0.42 2.72 -10.74
C TYR A 124 0.51 4.24 -10.71
N THR A 125 -0.21 4.85 -9.77
CA THR A 125 -0.10 6.28 -9.47
C THR A 125 0.21 6.44 -7.98
N LEU A 126 1.32 7.12 -7.68
CA LEU A 126 1.63 7.60 -6.34
C LEU A 126 1.05 9.01 -6.16
N LEU A 127 0.23 9.18 -5.14
CA LEU A 127 -0.46 10.41 -4.78
C LEU A 127 0.08 10.93 -3.43
N ILE A 128 0.42 12.21 -3.37
CA ILE A 128 0.81 12.86 -2.11
C ILE A 128 -0.38 13.59 -1.53
N ASP A 129 -0.81 13.14 -0.34
CA ASP A 129 -1.97 13.61 0.42
C ASP A 129 -3.33 13.23 -0.21
N ASN A 130 -4.43 13.60 0.45
CA ASN A 130 -5.78 13.19 0.13
C ASN A 130 -6.39 13.90 -1.07
N LYS A 131 -6.17 15.22 -1.15
CA LYS A 131 -6.36 16.05 -2.33
C LYS A 131 -4.95 16.22 -2.91
N PRO A 132 -4.56 15.43 -3.93
CA PRO A 132 -3.15 15.27 -4.25
C PRO A 132 -2.47 16.61 -4.51
N LEU A 133 -1.47 16.96 -3.69
CA LEU A 133 -0.64 18.15 -3.91
C LEU A 133 0.42 17.89 -4.97
N ALA A 134 0.82 16.63 -5.12
CA ALA A 134 1.66 16.13 -6.18
C ALA A 134 1.27 14.68 -6.51
N MET A 135 1.57 14.25 -7.72
CA MET A 135 1.40 12.86 -8.13
C MET A 135 2.46 12.45 -9.16
N VAL A 136 2.74 11.16 -9.23
CA VAL A 136 3.55 10.57 -10.30
C VAL A 136 3.00 9.23 -10.73
N ASN A 137 3.04 8.98 -12.03
CA ASN A 137 2.61 7.73 -12.65
C ASN A 137 3.84 6.89 -13.00
N PHE A 138 3.74 5.58 -12.80
CA PHE A 138 4.73 4.62 -13.24
C PHE A 138 4.06 3.28 -13.56
N THR A 139 4.68 2.50 -14.45
CA THR A 139 4.18 1.19 -14.86
C THR A 139 5.08 0.10 -14.30
N LEU A 140 4.49 -0.97 -13.74
CA LEU A 140 5.20 -2.23 -13.52
C LEU A 140 4.98 -3.16 -14.71
N THR A 141 6.05 -3.69 -15.28
CA THR A 141 6.02 -4.51 -16.50
C THR A 141 6.56 -5.92 -16.27
N GLY A 142 6.24 -6.81 -17.20
CA GLY A 142 6.60 -8.23 -17.13
C GLY A 142 5.55 -9.06 -16.39
N ASP A 143 5.96 -10.21 -15.86
CA ASP A 143 5.08 -11.14 -15.18
C ASP A 143 4.88 -10.79 -13.71
N GLN A 144 3.70 -11.11 -13.18
CA GLN A 144 3.42 -11.00 -11.75
C GLN A 144 4.33 -11.93 -10.93
N VAL A 145 4.65 -11.52 -9.70
CA VAL A 145 5.47 -12.33 -8.78
C VAL A 145 4.79 -12.43 -7.43
N MET A 146 4.70 -13.66 -6.91
CA MET A 146 4.26 -13.90 -5.53
C MET A 146 5.40 -13.55 -4.56
N LEU A 147 5.16 -12.57 -3.70
CA LEU A 147 6.09 -12.15 -2.65
C LEU A 147 5.94 -12.99 -1.39
N GLU A 148 4.70 -13.39 -1.07
CA GLU A 148 4.38 -14.19 0.11
C GLU A 148 3.28 -15.18 -0.22
N ASN A 149 3.52 -16.46 0.08
CA ASN A 149 2.54 -17.52 -0.08
C ASN A 149 1.70 -17.64 1.19
N TRP A 150 0.38 -17.53 1.04
CA TRP A 150 -0.55 -17.76 2.15
C TRP A 150 -0.83 -19.26 2.30
N PRO A 151 -0.62 -19.85 3.49
CA PRO A 151 -0.82 -21.27 3.70
C PRO A 151 -2.29 -21.64 3.50
N GLN A 152 -2.53 -22.60 2.60
CA GLN A 152 -3.88 -23.08 2.30
C GLN A 152 -4.30 -24.17 3.31
N PRO A 153 -5.59 -24.23 3.68
CA PRO A 153 -6.08 -25.34 4.49
C PRO A 153 -5.86 -26.68 3.77
N PRO A 154 -5.68 -27.79 4.51
CA PRO A 154 -5.64 -29.12 3.91
C PRO A 154 -6.93 -29.39 3.14
N ALA A 155 -6.83 -30.08 2.00
CA ALA A 155 -7.99 -30.39 1.13
C ALA A 155 -9.13 -31.11 1.87
N ASN A 156 -8.80 -31.89 2.91
CA ASN A 156 -9.76 -32.69 3.68
C ASN A 156 -10.25 -31.98 4.96
N ARG A 157 -10.06 -30.67 5.10
CA ARG A 157 -10.54 -29.92 6.26
C ARG A 157 -12.07 -29.83 6.23
N THR A 158 -12.72 -30.80 6.86
CA THR A 158 -14.15 -30.71 7.19
C THR A 158 -14.32 -29.79 8.40
N GLY A 159 -14.98 -28.65 8.23
CA GLY A 159 -15.36 -27.82 9.38
C GLY A 159 -16.28 -28.62 10.29
N LYS A 160 -15.91 -28.80 11.57
CA LYS A 160 -16.77 -29.46 12.57
C LYS A 160 -17.97 -28.60 13.01
N GLY A 161 -18.17 -27.42 12.39
CA GLY A 161 -19.01 -26.37 12.95
C GLY A 161 -18.46 -25.87 14.29
N LEU A 162 -19.00 -24.78 14.81
CA LEU A 162 -18.81 -24.37 16.20
C LEU A 162 -20.19 -24.47 16.88
N SER A 163 -20.29 -25.18 18.00
CA SER A 163 -21.50 -25.21 18.84
C SER A 163 -21.53 -23.99 19.77
N GLY A 164 -22.71 -23.50 20.13
CA GLY A 164 -22.88 -22.33 21.00
C GLY A 164 -22.91 -20.98 20.27
N PHE A 165 -22.91 -21.02 18.93
CA PHE A 165 -23.02 -19.84 18.05
C PHE A 165 -24.33 -19.81 17.26
N GLU A 166 -25.29 -20.68 17.58
CA GLU A 166 -26.56 -20.85 16.85
C GLU A 166 -27.43 -19.58 16.85
N GLY A 167 -27.22 -18.67 17.80
CA GLY A 167 -27.88 -17.36 17.89
C GLY A 167 -26.98 -16.15 17.59
N TYR A 168 -25.73 -16.36 17.17
CA TYR A 168 -24.82 -15.25 16.85
C TYR A 168 -25.03 -14.74 15.43
N PHE A 169 -24.92 -13.42 15.25
CA PHE A 169 -24.96 -12.79 13.94
C PHE A 169 -23.77 -13.26 13.09
N VAL A 170 -24.05 -13.93 11.96
CA VAL A 170 -23.03 -14.38 11.01
C VAL A 170 -22.91 -13.35 9.89
N GLY A 171 -21.78 -12.64 9.85
CA GLY A 171 -21.51 -11.53 8.92
C GLY A 171 -21.21 -11.93 7.48
N GLY A 172 -21.89 -12.94 6.93
CA GLY A 172 -22.11 -13.23 5.50
C GLY A 172 -20.95 -13.31 4.50
N TYR A 173 -19.70 -12.97 4.85
CA TYR A 173 -18.57 -12.95 3.93
C TYR A 173 -17.40 -13.75 4.49
N GLY A 174 -17.13 -14.91 3.88
CA GLY A 174 -15.88 -15.68 4.07
C GLY A 174 -15.88 -16.68 5.22
N SER A 175 -16.95 -16.76 6.01
CA SER A 175 -17.11 -17.76 7.05
C SER A 175 -18.46 -18.47 6.88
N ASP A 176 -18.56 -19.32 5.84
CA ASP A 176 -19.61 -20.33 5.75
C ASP A 176 -19.42 -21.34 6.89
N GLN A 177 -19.90 -20.99 8.07
CA GLN A 177 -20.09 -21.94 9.15
C GLN A 177 -21.31 -22.75 8.77
N LYS A 178 -21.12 -23.98 8.26
CA LYS A 178 -22.23 -24.94 8.19
C LYS A 178 -22.72 -25.18 9.62
N PRO A 179 -23.95 -24.78 9.99
CA PRO A 179 -24.53 -25.15 11.27
C PRO A 179 -24.61 -26.68 11.32
N ILE A 180 -24.35 -27.28 12.48
CA ILE A 180 -24.59 -28.71 12.65
C ILE A 180 -26.09 -28.91 12.46
N SER A 181 -26.47 -29.67 11.43
CA SER A 181 -27.85 -30.14 11.26
C SER A 181 -28.20 -30.99 12.48
N MET A 182 -29.01 -30.45 13.40
CA MET A 182 -29.74 -31.30 14.34
C MET A 182 -30.73 -32.11 13.52
N GLY A 183 -30.36 -33.35 13.22
CA GLY A 183 -31.30 -34.34 12.73
C GLY A 183 -32.38 -34.54 13.77
N TYR A 184 -33.63 -34.28 13.39
CA TYR A 184 -34.81 -34.80 14.08
C TYR A 184 -35.07 -36.23 13.60
#